data_AF-A0A957ULT2-F1
#
_entry.id   AF-A0A957ULT2-F1
#
_cell.length_a   1.000
_cell.length_b   1.000
_cell.length_c   1.000
_cell.angle_alpha   90.00
_cell.angle_beta   90.00
_cell.angle_gamma   90.00
#
_symmetry.space_group_name_H-M   'P 1'
#
loop_
_entity.id
_entity.type
_entity.pdbx_description
1 polymer ?
#
loop_
_entity_poly.entity_id
_entity_poly.type
_entity_poly.pdbx_seq_one_letter_code
_entity_poly.pdbx_strand_id
1 'polypeptide(L)'
;VDDFSDVFAVPGATGQGQLISRLWPIGEKGTKGEGLYPYLYRVDLTQAAATTAVVCVESIDIDFGGPVEKLDYNGDNEVEDVFVVTGGGVGSVAPALAEQTGTSINFYFKPAVCPSGGDQGGDSFYFGLASKQPPQDIVATVNSSTGPIGTPKSRAPETAPVCQPFQSPTEIRAPGLINFDDLGEADTIGAHYQPTHGVTFEDSATMRAIIYNQSLHPTEPTEPNSKPNYAINNAVFPSTSSGVPMLIQFDSPKTHVGLYMGNGESGGILGVLRAFDAAGNQICIARGDVPEDVVQFIGVHDTGGRIASITLDYGDTTITEAIDDLYFAPYTPPTATATPTTTVTSTVVADTPTATTEPATATPTTLPVTPTSTPVTPTNTPVAPSPTPSPTPTNTAIVANPVIAAPYSPIKAVVALPPVFKPDLSIHGIEITQGIQCF
;
A
#
# COMPACT_ATOMS: atom_id res chain seq x y z
N VAL A 1 -16.62 -21.43 -3.21
CA VAL A 1 -17.66 -20.39 -3.09
C VAL A 1 -18.15 -20.43 -1.66
N ASP A 2 -18.21 -19.28 -0.99
CA ASP A 2 -18.70 -19.15 0.38
C ASP A 2 -19.80 -18.08 0.42
N ASP A 3 -21.01 -18.48 0.79
CA ASP A 3 -22.19 -17.62 0.80
C ASP A 3 -22.51 -17.19 2.24
N PHE A 4 -22.78 -15.91 2.41
CA PHE A 4 -23.21 -15.31 3.67
C PHE A 4 -24.46 -14.48 3.41
N SER A 5 -25.47 -14.60 4.25
CA SER A 5 -26.74 -13.88 4.05
C SER A 5 -27.35 -13.45 5.36
N ASP A 6 -28.04 -12.31 5.33
CA ASP A 6 -28.87 -11.83 6.43
C ASP A 6 -30.18 -11.25 5.89
N VAL A 7 -31.20 -11.23 6.75
CA VAL A 7 -32.57 -10.86 6.40
C VAL A 7 -32.89 -9.45 6.88
N PHE A 8 -33.83 -8.79 6.21
CA PHE A 8 -34.37 -7.51 6.64
C PHE A 8 -35.88 -7.43 6.40
N ALA A 9 -36.56 -6.63 7.22
CA ALA A 9 -37.99 -6.39 7.07
C ALA A 9 -38.23 -5.44 5.89
N VAL A 10 -39.22 -5.74 5.05
CA VAL A 10 -39.65 -4.85 3.97
C VAL A 10 -40.96 -4.19 4.40
N PRO A 11 -40.99 -2.88 4.68
CA PRO A 11 -42.21 -2.21 5.12
C PRO A 11 -43.37 -2.42 4.13
N GLY A 12 -44.56 -2.77 4.64
CA GLY A 12 -45.74 -3.01 3.81
C GLY A 12 -45.82 -4.37 3.13
N ALA A 13 -44.82 -5.26 3.32
CA ALA A 13 -44.83 -6.63 2.84
C ALA A 13 -44.98 -7.65 3.97
N THR A 14 -45.52 -8.83 3.64
CA THR A 14 -45.35 -10.05 4.44
C THR A 14 -44.08 -10.77 3.99
N GLY A 15 -43.40 -11.44 4.93
CA GLY A 15 -42.12 -12.09 4.66
C GLY A 15 -40.94 -11.17 4.89
N GLN A 16 -39.79 -11.53 4.32
CA GLN A 16 -38.52 -10.82 4.53
C GLN A 16 -37.78 -10.66 3.19
N GLY A 17 -37.03 -9.56 3.08
CA GLY A 17 -35.98 -9.44 2.07
C GLY A 17 -34.69 -10.07 2.60
N GLN A 18 -33.80 -10.46 1.70
CA GLN A 18 -32.49 -11.02 2.04
C GLN A 18 -31.40 -10.28 1.28
N LEU A 19 -30.32 -9.91 1.97
CA LEU A 19 -29.07 -9.52 1.34
C LEU A 19 -28.13 -10.73 1.39
N ILE A 20 -27.61 -11.12 0.23
CA ILE A 20 -26.67 -12.22 0.08
C ILE A 20 -25.34 -11.62 -0.39
N SER A 21 -24.28 -11.87 0.37
CA SER A 21 -22.89 -11.67 -0.06
C SER A 21 -22.23 -13.01 -0.34
N ARG A 22 -21.47 -13.10 -1.43
CA ARG A 22 -20.78 -14.30 -1.88
C ARG A 22 -19.31 -13.99 -2.10
N LEU A 23 -18.45 -14.85 -1.58
CA LEU A 23 -17.03 -14.88 -1.94
C LEU A 23 -16.78 -16.00 -2.94
N TRP A 24 -16.16 -15.63 -4.06
CA TRP A 24 -15.53 -16.60 -4.95
C TRP A 24 -14.11 -16.92 -4.49
N PRO A 25 -13.53 -18.03 -4.97
CA PRO A 25 -12.11 -18.31 -4.75
C PRO A 25 -11.24 -17.11 -5.13
N ILE A 26 -10.10 -16.97 -4.45
CA ILE A 26 -9.08 -15.98 -4.82
C ILE A 26 -8.66 -16.25 -6.25
N GLY A 27 -8.50 -15.18 -7.05
CA GLY A 27 -8.17 -15.34 -8.46
C GLY A 27 -6.85 -16.09 -8.67
N GLU A 28 -6.89 -17.06 -9.58
CA GLU A 28 -5.76 -17.95 -9.84
C GLU A 28 -4.61 -17.27 -10.56
N LYS A 29 -3.42 -17.86 -10.48
CA LYS A 29 -2.23 -17.34 -11.16
C LYS A 29 -2.44 -17.29 -12.67
N GLY A 30 -2.14 -16.14 -13.28
CA GLY A 30 -2.27 -15.90 -14.71
C GLY A 30 -3.65 -15.43 -15.17
N THR A 31 -4.62 -15.29 -14.26
CA THR A 31 -5.89 -14.60 -14.56
C THR A 31 -5.75 -13.09 -14.35
N LYS A 32 -6.75 -12.31 -14.79
CA LYS A 32 -6.77 -10.87 -14.53
C LYS A 32 -6.92 -10.56 -13.05
N GLY A 33 -7.62 -11.43 -12.31
CA GLY A 33 -7.87 -11.30 -10.88
C GLY A 33 -6.84 -12.00 -9.98
N GLU A 34 -5.65 -12.36 -10.48
CA GLU A 34 -4.62 -13.09 -9.71
C GLU A 34 -4.41 -12.47 -8.31
N GLY A 35 -4.66 -13.27 -7.27
CA GLY A 35 -4.48 -12.86 -5.87
C GLY A 35 -5.55 -11.92 -5.31
N LEU A 36 -6.62 -11.64 -6.05
CA LEU A 36 -7.72 -10.77 -5.62
C LEU A 36 -8.88 -11.57 -5.05
N TYR A 37 -9.58 -10.96 -4.09
CA TYR A 37 -10.82 -11.44 -3.51
C TYR A 37 -12.02 -10.82 -4.26
N PRO A 38 -12.83 -11.63 -4.95
CA PRO A 38 -14.10 -11.20 -5.54
C PRO A 38 -15.23 -11.16 -4.49
N TYR A 39 -15.87 -9.99 -4.34
CA TYR A 39 -17.02 -9.76 -3.47
C TYR A 39 -18.27 -9.57 -4.32
N LEU A 40 -19.23 -10.48 -4.21
CA LEU A 40 -20.49 -10.44 -4.94
C LEU A 40 -21.65 -10.17 -3.98
N TYR A 41 -22.63 -9.37 -4.40
CA TYR A 41 -23.82 -9.01 -3.65
C TYR A 41 -25.07 -9.31 -4.46
N ARG A 42 -26.15 -9.67 -3.77
CA ARG A 42 -27.49 -9.88 -4.36
C ARG A 42 -28.58 -9.49 -3.36
N VAL A 43 -29.57 -8.76 -3.82
CA VAL A 43 -30.81 -8.46 -3.08
C VAL A 43 -31.88 -9.44 -3.55
N ASP A 44 -32.46 -10.20 -2.63
CA ASP A 44 -33.49 -11.20 -2.92
C ASP A 44 -34.78 -10.84 -2.15
N LEU A 45 -35.82 -10.45 -2.89
CA LEU A 45 -37.16 -10.18 -2.33
C LEU A 45 -38.17 -11.26 -2.73
N THR A 46 -37.73 -12.44 -3.19
CA THR A 46 -38.63 -13.52 -3.63
C THR A 46 -39.54 -14.02 -2.50
N GLN A 47 -39.08 -13.91 -1.25
CA GLN A 47 -39.82 -14.28 -0.04
C GLN A 47 -40.68 -13.13 0.53
N ALA A 48 -40.65 -11.94 -0.09
CA ALA A 48 -41.47 -10.80 0.28
C ALA A 48 -42.68 -10.66 -0.66
N ALA A 49 -43.87 -10.50 -0.09
CA ALA A 49 -45.11 -10.25 -0.81
C ALA A 49 -45.76 -8.95 -0.32
N ALA A 50 -46.02 -8.01 -1.23
CA ALA A 50 -46.61 -6.72 -0.87
C ALA A 50 -48.08 -6.88 -0.45
N THR A 51 -48.48 -6.21 0.64
CA THR A 51 -49.87 -6.28 1.16
C THR A 51 -50.69 -5.01 0.98
N THR A 52 -50.03 -3.84 1.01
CA THR A 52 -50.71 -2.53 1.02
C THR A 52 -50.02 -1.50 0.14
N ALA A 53 -48.69 -1.38 0.25
CA ALA A 53 -47.84 -0.58 -0.62
C ALA A 53 -46.55 -1.34 -0.95
N VAL A 54 -46.14 -1.30 -2.22
CA VAL A 54 -44.90 -1.94 -2.69
C VAL A 54 -43.73 -1.02 -2.32
N VAL A 55 -43.01 -1.36 -1.24
CA VAL A 55 -41.71 -0.73 -0.94
C VAL A 55 -40.63 -1.53 -1.66
N CYS A 56 -39.91 -0.85 -2.55
CA CYS A 56 -38.82 -1.44 -3.33
C CYS A 56 -37.46 -1.02 -2.76
N VAL A 57 -36.45 -1.86 -2.97
CA VAL A 57 -35.05 -1.52 -2.73
C VAL A 57 -34.57 -0.69 -3.90
N GLU A 58 -34.26 0.58 -3.62
CA GLU A 58 -33.73 1.54 -4.60
C GLU A 58 -32.22 1.62 -4.55
N SER A 59 -31.61 1.37 -3.39
CA SER A 59 -30.17 1.33 -3.28
C SER A 59 -29.68 0.45 -2.13
N ILE A 60 -28.43 0.02 -2.22
CA ILE A 60 -27.69 -0.56 -1.08
C ILE A 60 -26.40 0.21 -0.86
N ASP A 61 -26.08 0.48 0.40
CA ASP A 61 -24.83 1.09 0.83
C ASP A 61 -23.98 0.03 1.54
N ILE A 62 -22.78 -0.17 1.02
CA ILE A 62 -21.78 -1.11 1.51
C ILE A 62 -20.54 -0.32 1.93
N ASP A 63 -20.17 -0.39 3.20
CA ASP A 63 -18.83 0.04 3.63
C ASP A 63 -17.81 -0.99 3.15
N PHE A 64 -17.24 -0.75 1.98
CA PHE A 64 -16.36 -1.69 1.29
C PHE A 64 -14.98 -1.78 1.96
N GLY A 65 -14.64 -0.84 2.84
CA GLY A 65 -13.45 -0.86 3.71
C GLY A 65 -12.09 -0.70 3.01
N GLY A 66 -11.86 -1.37 1.89
CA GLY A 66 -10.62 -1.36 1.12
C GLY A 66 -10.74 -0.66 -0.24
N PRO A 67 -9.62 -0.45 -0.96
CA PRO A 67 -9.66 0.01 -2.33
C PRO A 67 -10.33 -1.02 -3.25
N VAL A 68 -11.07 -0.52 -4.24
CA VAL A 68 -11.60 -1.30 -5.35
C VAL A 68 -10.48 -1.51 -6.37
N GLU A 69 -10.24 -2.76 -6.74
CA GLU A 69 -9.28 -3.12 -7.79
C GLU A 69 -10.00 -3.18 -9.12
N LYS A 70 -9.54 -2.35 -10.08
CA LYS A 70 -10.14 -2.31 -11.42
C LYS A 70 -9.66 -3.47 -12.27
N LEU A 71 -10.59 -4.13 -12.96
CA LEU A 71 -10.30 -5.27 -13.83
C LEU A 71 -11.04 -5.14 -15.15
N ASP A 72 -10.46 -5.65 -16.23
CA ASP A 72 -11.14 -5.84 -17.51
C ASP A 72 -12.05 -7.07 -17.41
N TYR A 73 -13.29 -6.86 -16.95
CA TYR A 73 -14.23 -7.95 -16.69
C TYR A 73 -14.88 -8.48 -17.98
N ASN A 74 -15.01 -7.63 -18.99
CA ASN A 74 -15.72 -7.96 -20.24
C ASN A 74 -14.78 -8.39 -21.39
N GLY A 75 -13.46 -8.24 -21.23
CA GLY A 75 -12.42 -8.61 -22.19
C GLY A 75 -12.20 -7.60 -23.31
N ASP A 76 -12.63 -6.34 -23.16
CA ASP A 76 -12.48 -5.30 -24.17
C ASP A 76 -11.16 -4.50 -24.06
N ASN A 77 -10.34 -4.81 -23.05
CA ASN A 77 -9.09 -4.14 -22.67
C ASN A 77 -9.25 -2.77 -22.00
N GLU A 78 -10.45 -2.39 -21.62
CA GLU A 78 -10.70 -1.31 -20.65
C GLU A 78 -10.81 -1.93 -19.25
N VAL A 79 -10.60 -1.12 -18.21
CA VAL A 79 -10.71 -1.60 -16.82
C VAL A 79 -11.96 -1.04 -16.16
N GLU A 80 -12.67 -1.89 -15.46
CA GLU A 80 -13.90 -1.59 -14.74
C GLU A 80 -13.75 -1.67 -13.24
N ASP A 81 -14.57 -0.89 -12.54
CA ASP A 81 -14.68 -0.97 -11.09
C ASP A 81 -15.68 -2.06 -10.64
N VAL A 82 -16.78 -2.24 -11.39
CA VAL A 82 -17.91 -3.09 -11.01
C VAL A 82 -18.29 -4.03 -12.15
N PHE A 83 -18.61 -5.28 -11.82
CA PHE A 83 -19.23 -6.23 -12.75
C PHE A 83 -20.62 -6.66 -12.30
N VAL A 84 -21.45 -7.07 -13.26
CA VAL A 84 -22.79 -7.64 -13.03
C VAL A 84 -22.89 -8.99 -13.73
N VAL A 85 -23.29 -10.02 -13.02
CA VAL A 85 -23.44 -11.37 -13.55
C VAL A 85 -24.82 -11.53 -14.18
N THR A 86 -24.93 -11.25 -15.47
CA THR A 86 -26.21 -11.31 -16.22
C THR A 86 -26.41 -12.63 -16.96
N GLY A 87 -25.35 -13.38 -17.25
CA GLY A 87 -25.42 -14.68 -17.93
C GLY A 87 -25.23 -15.86 -16.99
N GLY A 88 -26.18 -16.79 -16.95
CA GLY A 88 -26.12 -18.02 -16.12
C GLY A 88 -26.45 -17.83 -14.64
N GLY A 89 -26.64 -16.59 -14.18
CA GLY A 89 -27.05 -16.24 -12.82
C GLY A 89 -28.56 -16.18 -12.62
N VAL A 90 -28.99 -16.17 -11.35
CA VAL A 90 -30.33 -15.76 -10.93
C VAL A 90 -30.39 -14.23 -10.80
N GLY A 91 -31.57 -13.63 -10.96
CA GLY A 91 -31.72 -12.19 -10.97
C GLY A 91 -32.58 -11.68 -12.12
N SER A 92 -33.19 -10.52 -11.91
CA SER A 92 -33.93 -9.79 -12.95
C SER A 92 -33.59 -8.30 -13.03
N VAL A 93 -32.99 -7.74 -11.97
CA VAL A 93 -32.66 -6.31 -11.87
C VAL A 93 -31.15 -6.11 -11.69
N ALA A 94 -30.51 -5.32 -12.56
CA ALA A 94 -29.12 -4.91 -12.39
C ALA A 94 -29.03 -3.55 -11.66
N PRO A 95 -27.95 -3.29 -10.91
CA PRO A 95 -27.61 -1.91 -10.55
C PRO A 95 -27.45 -1.07 -11.81
N ALA A 96 -27.99 0.15 -11.78
CA ALA A 96 -27.89 1.12 -12.87
C ALA A 96 -26.73 2.11 -12.66
N LEU A 97 -26.28 2.28 -11.42
CA LEU A 97 -25.22 3.21 -11.02
C LEU A 97 -24.56 2.70 -9.73
N ALA A 98 -23.26 2.95 -9.59
CA ALA A 98 -22.54 2.78 -8.34
C ALA A 98 -21.73 4.05 -8.05
N GLU A 99 -21.98 4.67 -6.90
CA GLU A 99 -21.24 5.85 -6.45
C GLU A 99 -20.38 5.48 -5.23
N GLN A 100 -19.10 5.80 -5.27
CA GLN A 100 -18.21 5.64 -4.12
C GLN A 100 -18.01 6.97 -3.39
N THR A 101 -18.19 6.97 -2.06
CA THR A 101 -17.87 8.09 -1.16
C THR A 101 -17.03 7.59 0.01
N GLY A 102 -15.73 7.88 -0.01
CA GLY A 102 -14.79 7.32 0.97
C GLY A 102 -14.69 5.79 0.81
N THR A 103 -14.95 5.05 1.88
CA THR A 103 -14.99 3.58 1.88
C THR A 103 -16.36 3.01 1.54
N SER A 104 -17.42 3.84 1.56
CA SER A 104 -18.79 3.42 1.24
C SER A 104 -19.04 3.45 -0.28
N ILE A 105 -19.70 2.40 -0.78
CA ILE A 105 -20.18 2.29 -2.16
C ILE A 105 -21.68 2.11 -2.13
N ASN A 106 -22.39 3.02 -2.81
CA ASN A 106 -23.84 2.98 -2.95
C ASN A 106 -24.22 2.49 -4.35
N PHE A 107 -24.87 1.32 -4.41
CA PHE A 107 -25.40 0.74 -5.64
C PHE A 107 -26.87 1.11 -5.80
N TYR A 108 -27.20 1.83 -6.87
CA TYR A 108 -28.56 2.26 -7.17
C TYR A 108 -29.20 1.35 -8.22
N PHE A 109 -30.46 0.96 -8.00
CA PHE A 109 -31.23 0.11 -8.90
C PHE A 109 -32.24 0.93 -9.72
N LYS A 110 -32.22 0.75 -11.05
CA LYS A 110 -33.22 1.35 -11.95
C LYS A 110 -33.56 0.37 -13.08
N PRO A 111 -34.72 -0.33 -13.03
CA PRO A 111 -35.79 -0.20 -12.02
C PRO A 111 -35.36 -0.67 -10.63
N ALA A 112 -36.09 -0.27 -9.58
CA ALA A 112 -35.88 -0.74 -8.21
C ALA A 112 -36.22 -2.23 -8.05
N VAL A 113 -35.62 -2.91 -7.07
CA VAL A 113 -35.95 -4.32 -6.75
C VAL A 113 -37.20 -4.34 -5.88
N CYS A 114 -38.32 -4.84 -6.38
CA CYS A 114 -39.61 -4.78 -5.71
C CYS A 114 -40.12 -6.16 -5.27
N PRO A 115 -40.78 -6.28 -4.10
CA PRO A 115 -41.61 -7.45 -3.79
C PRO A 115 -42.70 -7.60 -4.85
N SER A 116 -43.19 -8.82 -5.08
CA SER A 116 -44.28 -9.04 -6.03
C SER A 116 -45.63 -8.92 -5.33
N GLY A 117 -46.64 -8.52 -6.10
CA GLY A 117 -48.04 -8.65 -5.72
C GLY A 117 -48.65 -9.89 -6.39
N GLY A 118 -48.28 -11.10 -5.94
CA GLY A 118 -48.94 -12.32 -6.42
C GLY A 118 -48.07 -13.58 -6.36
N ASP A 119 -46.94 -13.61 -7.08
CA ASP A 119 -46.20 -14.85 -7.33
C ASP A 119 -44.67 -14.66 -7.47
N GLN A 120 -43.98 -14.31 -6.38
CA GLN A 120 -42.49 -14.15 -6.22
C GLN A 120 -41.93 -12.75 -6.51
N GLY A 121 -41.44 -12.09 -5.46
CA GLY A 121 -40.79 -10.78 -5.59
C GLY A 121 -39.53 -10.80 -6.46
N GLY A 122 -39.16 -9.63 -6.96
CA GLY A 122 -37.97 -9.47 -7.79
C GLY A 122 -36.70 -9.69 -6.98
N ASP A 123 -35.65 -10.07 -7.70
CA ASP A 123 -34.31 -10.22 -7.21
C ASP A 123 -33.33 -9.47 -8.11
N SER A 124 -32.22 -9.03 -7.54
CA SER A 124 -31.14 -8.48 -8.34
C SER A 124 -30.33 -9.61 -8.98
N PHE A 125 -29.64 -9.30 -10.08
CA PHE A 125 -28.46 -10.09 -10.46
C PHE A 125 -27.42 -10.04 -9.34
N TYR A 126 -26.47 -10.98 -9.36
CA TYR A 126 -25.24 -10.76 -8.61
C TYR A 126 -24.46 -9.63 -9.26
N PHE A 127 -23.92 -8.74 -8.44
CA PHE A 127 -23.00 -7.69 -8.86
C PHE A 127 -21.86 -7.62 -7.86
N GLY A 128 -20.68 -7.17 -8.27
CA GLY A 128 -19.52 -7.28 -7.42
C GLY A 128 -18.34 -6.43 -7.85
N LEU A 129 -17.32 -6.49 -7.01
CA LEU A 129 -16.04 -5.80 -7.17
C LEU A 129 -14.91 -6.71 -6.67
N ALA A 130 -13.67 -6.33 -6.97
CA ALA A 130 -12.47 -7.01 -6.47
C ALA A 130 -11.72 -6.17 -5.44
N SER A 131 -11.06 -6.83 -4.50
CA SER A 131 -10.09 -6.18 -3.61
C SER A 131 -8.92 -7.10 -3.28
N LYS A 132 -7.77 -6.52 -2.93
CA LYS A 132 -6.63 -7.25 -2.37
C LYS A 132 -6.83 -7.67 -0.91
N GLN A 133 -7.78 -7.05 -0.22
CA GLN A 133 -7.96 -7.28 1.21
C GLN A 133 -8.83 -8.53 1.46
N PRO A 134 -8.51 -9.33 2.48
CA PRO A 134 -9.30 -10.49 2.88
C PRO A 134 -10.69 -10.05 3.38
N PRO A 135 -11.69 -10.95 3.46
CA PRO A 135 -13.05 -10.57 3.84
C PRO A 135 -13.20 -10.30 5.35
N GLN A 136 -14.04 -9.33 5.69
CA GLN A 136 -14.60 -9.09 7.03
C GLN A 136 -16.13 -9.02 6.99
N ASP A 137 -16.77 -9.28 8.13
CA ASP A 137 -18.21 -9.06 8.30
C ASP A 137 -18.50 -7.56 8.52
N ILE A 138 -19.50 -7.03 7.82
CA ILE A 138 -19.97 -5.64 7.94
C ILE A 138 -21.49 -5.60 8.13
N VAL A 139 -22.02 -4.40 8.34
CA VAL A 139 -23.46 -4.11 8.30
C VAL A 139 -23.73 -3.20 7.10
N ALA A 140 -24.49 -3.71 6.13
CA ALA A 140 -24.94 -2.93 4.99
C ALA A 140 -26.15 -2.07 5.35
N THR A 141 -26.44 -1.03 4.57
CA THR A 141 -27.72 -0.30 4.66
C THR A 141 -28.52 -0.49 3.39
N VAL A 142 -29.77 -0.96 3.51
CA VAL A 142 -30.69 -1.12 2.39
C VAL A 142 -31.68 0.04 2.40
N ASN A 143 -31.82 0.73 1.27
CA ASN A 143 -32.61 1.96 1.15
C ASN A 143 -33.79 1.83 0.17
N SER A 144 -34.85 2.57 0.46
CA SER A 144 -35.99 2.83 -0.43
C SER A 144 -36.15 4.35 -0.65
N SER A 145 -37.11 4.76 -1.48
CA SER A 145 -37.46 6.18 -1.65
C SER A 145 -37.91 6.89 -0.38
N THR A 146 -38.29 6.14 0.66
CA THR A 146 -38.70 6.71 1.95
C THR A 146 -37.60 6.68 3.02
N GLY A 147 -36.41 6.17 2.68
CA GLY A 147 -35.25 6.07 3.56
C GLY A 147 -34.79 4.62 3.81
N PRO A 148 -33.93 4.40 4.83
CA PRO A 148 -33.42 3.08 5.20
C PRO A 148 -34.53 2.13 5.61
N ILE A 149 -34.53 0.91 5.06
CA ILE A 149 -35.51 -0.14 5.38
C ILE A 149 -34.90 -1.34 6.10
N GLY A 150 -33.57 -1.45 6.14
CA GLY A 150 -32.90 -2.54 6.85
C GLY A 150 -31.40 -2.37 6.93
N THR A 151 -30.79 -3.07 7.89
CA THR A 151 -29.33 -3.10 8.08
C THR A 151 -28.81 -4.54 8.17
N PRO A 152 -28.96 -5.34 7.10
CA PRO A 152 -28.51 -6.74 7.11
C PRO A 152 -26.98 -6.82 7.17
N LYS A 153 -26.46 -7.86 7.84
CA LYS A 153 -25.03 -8.19 7.77
C LYS A 153 -24.64 -8.56 6.34
N SER A 154 -23.39 -8.28 6.00
CA SER A 154 -22.79 -8.62 4.71
C SER A 154 -21.30 -8.86 4.86
N ARG A 155 -20.60 -9.12 3.76
CA ARG A 155 -19.15 -9.18 3.72
C ARG A 155 -18.58 -8.10 2.82
N ALA A 156 -17.49 -7.51 3.26
CA ALA A 156 -16.70 -6.55 2.51
C ALA A 156 -15.22 -6.83 2.75
N PRO A 157 -14.31 -6.28 1.95
CA PRO A 157 -12.90 -6.34 2.27
C PRO A 157 -12.60 -5.77 3.66
N GLU A 158 -11.69 -6.41 4.35
CA GLU A 158 -11.10 -5.93 5.58
C GLU A 158 -10.54 -4.54 5.29
N THR A 159 -10.91 -3.57 6.13
CA THR A 159 -10.32 -2.25 6.07
C THR A 159 -8.85 -2.44 6.36
N ALA A 160 -8.02 -2.38 5.31
CA ALA A 160 -6.58 -2.47 5.46
C ALA A 160 -6.21 -1.52 6.59
N PRO A 161 -5.56 -2.00 7.67
CA PRO A 161 -5.23 -1.10 8.75
C PRO A 161 -4.42 0.04 8.15
N VAL A 162 -5.01 1.21 8.23
CA VAL A 162 -4.60 2.40 7.48
C VAL A 162 -3.18 2.81 7.86
N CYS A 163 -2.71 2.40 9.04
CA CYS A 163 -1.29 2.29 9.32
C CYS A 163 -1.03 1.25 10.41
N GLN A 164 0.11 0.56 10.35
CA GLN A 164 0.54 -0.45 11.32
C GLN A 164 1.95 -0.19 11.84
N PRO A 165 2.22 -0.46 13.14
CA PRO A 165 3.58 -0.49 13.64
C PRO A 165 4.34 -1.71 13.12
N PHE A 166 5.64 -1.60 12.97
CA PHE A 166 6.53 -2.71 12.66
C PHE A 166 7.86 -2.58 13.42
N GLN A 167 8.62 -3.68 13.50
CA GLN A 167 9.73 -3.82 14.47
C GLN A 167 11.05 -4.25 13.82
N SER A 168 11.11 -4.38 12.49
CA SER A 168 12.35 -4.67 11.79
C SER A 168 12.54 -3.83 10.52
N PRO A 169 13.76 -3.34 10.23
CA PRO A 169 14.05 -2.66 8.97
C PRO A 169 13.88 -3.57 7.76
N THR A 170 13.93 -4.89 7.94
CA THR A 170 13.75 -5.87 6.84
C THR A 170 12.33 -5.88 6.26
N GLU A 171 11.37 -5.27 6.95
CA GLU A 171 9.99 -5.12 6.49
C GLU A 171 9.86 -4.00 5.44
N ILE A 172 10.86 -3.12 5.31
CA ILE A 172 10.87 -2.02 4.35
C ILE A 172 11.53 -2.49 3.05
N ARG A 173 10.76 -2.55 1.97
CA ARG A 173 11.29 -2.94 0.64
C ARG A 173 11.99 -1.75 -0.02
N ALA A 174 13.27 -1.94 -0.39
CA ALA A 174 14.11 -0.94 -1.06
C ALA A 174 14.16 0.43 -0.32
N PRO A 175 14.63 0.46 0.94
CA PRO A 175 14.62 1.68 1.73
C PRO A 175 15.64 2.71 1.22
N GLY A 176 15.30 3.99 1.35
CA GLY A 176 16.31 5.03 1.57
C GLY A 176 16.86 4.92 2.99
N LEU A 177 18.13 5.28 3.17
CA LEU A 177 18.83 5.19 4.46
C LEU A 177 19.62 6.49 4.70
N ILE A 178 19.46 7.04 5.89
CA ILE A 178 20.34 8.09 6.45
C ILE A 178 20.96 7.53 7.73
N ASN A 179 22.27 7.36 7.74
CA ASN A 179 23.05 6.81 8.87
C ASN A 179 23.85 7.87 9.64
N PHE A 180 23.70 9.16 9.31
CA PHE A 180 24.31 10.29 10.04
C PHE A 180 25.85 10.39 10.07
N ASP A 181 26.55 9.41 9.50
CA ASP A 181 28.02 9.34 9.50
C ASP A 181 28.71 10.35 8.56
N ASP A 182 27.96 11.04 7.70
CA ASP A 182 28.49 12.05 6.78
C ASP A 182 28.61 13.46 7.39
N LEU A 183 28.16 13.64 8.63
CA LEU A 183 28.19 14.89 9.39
C LEU A 183 29.20 14.83 10.55
N GLY A 184 29.68 15.99 11.00
CA GLY A 184 30.58 16.12 12.15
C GLY A 184 29.84 16.20 13.49
N GLU A 185 30.58 16.00 14.58
CA GLU A 185 30.09 16.22 15.95
C GLU A 185 29.43 17.59 16.12
N ALA A 186 28.26 17.62 16.74
CA ALA A 186 27.44 18.81 17.00
C ALA A 186 26.97 19.58 15.75
N ASP A 187 27.16 19.05 14.54
CA ASP A 187 26.53 19.62 13.35
C ASP A 187 25.01 19.59 13.50
N THR A 188 24.35 20.69 13.12
CA THR A 188 22.88 20.75 13.05
C THR A 188 22.42 20.10 11.76
N ILE A 189 21.53 19.11 11.86
CA ILE A 189 21.06 18.36 10.69
C ILE A 189 20.16 19.22 9.80
N GLY A 190 19.10 19.80 10.38
CA GLY A 190 18.17 20.70 9.68
C GLY A 190 17.77 20.20 8.29
N ALA A 191 18.10 20.99 7.26
CA ALA A 191 17.82 20.69 5.86
C ALA A 191 18.96 19.96 5.10
N HIS A 192 19.99 19.45 5.78
CA HIS A 192 21.15 18.82 5.14
C HIS A 192 20.77 17.66 4.20
N TYR A 193 19.82 16.81 4.60
CA TYR A 193 19.35 15.68 3.80
C TYR A 193 18.20 16.01 2.85
N GLN A 194 17.71 17.25 2.83
CA GLN A 194 16.58 17.62 1.99
C GLN A 194 16.92 17.49 0.49
N PRO A 195 18.08 17.96 -0.01
CA PRO A 195 18.41 17.83 -1.44
C PRO A 195 18.66 16.39 -1.92
N THR A 196 19.16 15.52 -1.04
CA THR A 196 19.58 14.15 -1.40
C THR A 196 18.52 13.11 -1.11
N HIS A 197 17.73 13.31 -0.06
CA HIS A 197 16.77 12.32 0.43
C HIS A 197 15.33 12.87 0.51
N GLY A 198 15.14 14.18 0.37
CA GLY A 198 13.86 14.83 0.62
C GLY A 198 13.44 14.70 2.09
N VAL A 199 14.41 14.74 3.02
CA VAL A 199 14.20 14.62 4.46
C VAL A 199 14.70 15.88 5.15
N THR A 200 13.85 16.48 5.98
CA THR A 200 14.20 17.65 6.80
C THR A 200 13.97 17.32 8.27
N PHE A 201 14.94 17.65 9.10
CA PHE A 201 14.78 17.64 10.56
C PHE A 201 14.42 19.06 11.01
N GLU A 202 13.59 19.18 12.05
CA GLU A 202 13.31 20.49 12.63
C GLU A 202 14.62 21.17 13.06
N ASP A 203 14.76 22.45 12.70
CA ASP A 203 15.81 23.37 13.18
C ASP A 203 15.16 24.73 13.46
N SER A 204 14.59 24.85 14.66
CA SER A 204 13.90 26.06 15.10
C SER A 204 14.45 26.58 16.43
N ALA A 205 13.80 27.61 16.95
CA ALA A 205 14.15 28.19 18.25
C ALA A 205 13.75 27.30 19.43
N THR A 206 12.89 26.31 19.23
CA THR A 206 12.43 25.39 20.28
C THR A 206 13.21 24.09 20.28
N MET A 207 13.55 23.55 19.12
CA MET A 207 14.28 22.30 19.01
C MET A 207 15.12 22.24 17.73
N ARG A 208 16.18 21.45 17.77
CA ARG A 208 16.96 21.10 16.58
C ARG A 208 17.56 19.71 16.73
N ALA A 209 17.62 18.95 15.64
CA ALA A 209 18.39 17.71 15.64
C ALA A 209 19.88 18.01 15.39
N ILE A 210 20.75 17.44 16.23
CA ILE A 210 22.21 17.57 16.09
C ILE A 210 22.87 16.19 16.07
N ILE A 211 24.10 16.14 15.58
CA ILE A 211 24.91 14.93 15.56
C ILE A 211 25.66 14.74 16.88
N TYR A 212 25.67 13.49 17.34
CA TYR A 212 26.48 13.02 18.45
C TYR A 212 27.42 11.91 18.00
N ASN A 213 28.71 12.07 18.26
CA ASN A 213 29.78 11.16 17.88
C ASN A 213 30.28 10.42 19.12
N GLN A 214 29.88 9.16 19.25
CA GLN A 214 30.22 8.35 20.41
C GLN A 214 31.73 8.13 20.58
N SER A 215 32.50 8.20 19.50
CA SER A 215 33.96 8.00 19.55
C SER A 215 34.69 9.15 20.26
N LEU A 216 34.07 10.33 20.37
CA LEU A 216 34.61 11.48 21.09
C LEU A 216 34.24 11.48 22.58
N HIS A 217 33.25 10.68 22.98
CA HIS A 217 32.73 10.58 24.35
C HIS A 217 32.78 9.15 24.89
N PRO A 218 33.96 8.50 24.93
CA PRO A 218 34.09 7.06 25.21
C PRO A 218 33.71 6.64 26.64
N THR A 219 33.41 7.60 27.52
CA THR A 219 32.94 7.33 28.89
C THR A 219 31.43 7.21 28.99
N GLU A 220 30.71 7.62 27.95
CA GLU A 220 29.26 7.49 27.91
C GLU A 220 28.88 6.07 27.45
N PRO A 221 27.85 5.47 28.06
CA PRO A 221 27.50 4.08 27.78
C PRO A 221 26.77 3.88 26.45
N THR A 222 26.07 4.89 25.94
CA THR A 222 25.20 4.79 24.76
C THR A 222 25.97 4.53 23.47
N GLU A 223 25.83 3.33 22.90
CA GLU A 223 26.40 3.01 21.58
C GLU A 223 25.36 3.17 20.45
N PRO A 224 25.75 3.75 19.30
CA PRO A 224 24.88 3.79 18.12
C PRO A 224 24.84 2.44 17.39
N ASN A 225 23.78 2.21 16.62
CA ASN A 225 23.62 1.01 15.78
C ASN A 225 24.66 1.00 14.64
N SER A 226 24.88 2.15 14.02
CA SER A 226 25.87 2.44 13.00
C SER A 226 26.90 3.43 13.55
N LYS A 227 28.19 3.07 13.51
CA LYS A 227 29.26 3.90 14.07
C LYS A 227 29.84 4.81 12.99
N PRO A 228 30.27 6.05 13.34
CA PRO A 228 30.40 6.56 14.70
C PRO A 228 29.26 7.45 15.22
N ASN A 229 28.34 7.89 14.36
CA ASN A 229 27.44 8.98 14.69
C ASN A 229 26.00 8.51 14.91
N TYR A 230 25.25 9.29 15.68
CA TYR A 230 23.79 9.22 15.73
C TYR A 230 23.20 10.62 15.90
N ALA A 231 21.90 10.77 15.72
CA ALA A 231 21.20 12.04 15.87
C ALA A 231 20.53 12.14 17.25
N ILE A 232 20.63 13.31 17.88
CA ILE A 232 19.94 13.61 19.14
C ILE A 232 19.07 14.86 19.00
N ASN A 233 17.96 14.89 19.73
CA ASN A 233 17.06 16.04 19.78
C ASN A 233 17.53 17.08 20.82
N ASN A 234 18.14 18.15 20.35
CA ASN A 234 18.56 19.26 21.21
C ASN A 234 17.39 20.23 21.41
N ALA A 235 16.67 20.07 22.51
CA ALA A 235 15.60 20.99 22.93
C ALA A 235 16.18 22.34 23.37
N VAL A 236 16.23 23.32 22.47
CA VAL A 236 16.74 24.68 22.73
C VAL A 236 15.87 25.40 23.77
N PHE A 237 14.55 25.29 23.64
CA PHE A 237 13.56 25.79 24.60
C PHE A 237 12.48 24.72 24.78
N PRO A 238 12.18 24.26 26.00
CA PRO A 238 12.50 24.86 27.31
C PRO A 238 13.85 24.43 27.91
N SER A 239 14.83 24.04 27.09
CA SER A 239 16.12 23.47 27.55
C SER A 239 15.95 22.13 28.28
N THR A 240 14.87 21.42 27.98
CA THR A 240 14.58 20.05 28.40
C THR A 240 13.77 19.37 27.31
N SER A 241 13.97 18.07 27.16
CA SER A 241 13.28 17.23 26.18
C SER A 241 11.85 16.86 26.60
N SER A 242 11.42 17.27 27.81
CA SER A 242 10.09 16.99 28.33
C SER A 242 9.01 17.57 27.42
N GLY A 243 8.27 16.69 26.75
CA GLY A 243 7.23 17.03 25.79
C GLY A 243 7.71 17.77 24.55
N VAL A 244 8.99 17.65 24.19
CA VAL A 244 9.58 18.25 22.98
C VAL A 244 9.96 17.14 22.02
N PRO A 245 9.05 16.66 21.15
CA PRO A 245 9.33 15.50 20.32
C PRO A 245 10.26 15.84 19.14
N MET A 246 11.11 14.90 18.74
CA MET A 246 11.92 15.04 17.52
C MET A 246 11.02 14.98 16.29
N LEU A 247 10.96 16.05 15.49
CA LEU A 247 10.16 16.13 14.25
C LEU A 247 11.02 15.91 13.01
N ILE A 248 10.54 15.02 12.12
CA ILE A 248 11.15 14.70 10.83
C ILE A 248 10.08 14.82 9.74
N GLN A 249 10.39 15.55 8.67
CA GLN A 249 9.49 15.84 7.56
C GLN A 249 10.03 15.29 6.24
N PHE A 250 9.11 14.92 5.35
CA PHE A 250 9.42 14.39 4.03
C PHE A 250 8.87 15.28 2.92
N ASP A 251 9.66 15.55 1.89
CA ASP A 251 9.25 16.33 0.70
C ASP A 251 8.17 15.60 -0.12
N SER A 252 8.11 14.27 0.00
CA SER A 252 7.09 13.42 -0.60
C SER A 252 6.56 12.38 0.39
N PRO A 253 5.25 12.08 0.38
CA PRO A 253 4.66 11.09 1.26
C PRO A 253 5.31 9.70 1.17
N LYS A 254 5.40 9.03 2.32
CA LYS A 254 6.02 7.71 2.51
C LYS A 254 4.96 6.65 2.81
N THR A 255 5.24 5.42 2.41
CA THR A 255 4.52 4.23 2.85
C THR A 255 5.15 3.65 4.10
N HIS A 256 6.48 3.71 4.25
CA HIS A 256 7.18 3.16 5.40
C HIS A 256 8.15 4.20 5.95
N VAL A 257 8.21 4.30 7.28
CA VAL A 257 9.27 5.02 7.99
C VAL A 257 9.63 4.21 9.23
N GLY A 258 10.92 4.04 9.50
CA GLY A 258 11.41 3.43 10.73
C GLY A 258 12.82 3.89 11.05
N LEU A 259 13.22 3.73 12.29
CA LEU A 259 14.51 4.19 12.81
C LEU A 259 14.92 3.32 14.00
N TYR A 260 16.21 3.33 14.32
CA TYR A 260 16.70 2.85 15.60
C TYR A 260 16.60 3.98 16.63
N MET A 261 16.15 3.67 17.85
CA MET A 261 16.04 4.60 18.97
C MET A 261 16.76 4.05 20.21
N GLY A 262 17.15 4.95 21.11
CA GLY A 262 17.84 4.60 22.37
C GLY A 262 17.99 5.77 23.33
N ASN A 263 19.04 5.77 24.14
CA ASN A 263 19.28 6.77 25.19
C ASN A 263 18.23 6.77 26.32
N GLY A 264 17.51 5.67 26.55
CA GLY A 264 16.46 5.57 27.57
C GLY A 264 16.95 5.40 29.01
N GLU A 265 18.27 5.40 29.22
CA GLU A 265 18.94 5.02 30.47
C GLU A 265 18.41 3.68 31.04
N SER A 266 18.57 3.45 32.35
CA SER A 266 17.98 2.29 33.05
C SER A 266 16.48 2.47 33.39
N GLY A 267 15.87 3.56 32.91
CA GLY A 267 14.56 4.04 33.38
C GLY A 267 13.34 3.32 32.80
N GLY A 268 13.49 2.48 31.78
CA GLY A 268 12.37 1.78 31.14
C GLY A 268 11.36 2.75 30.52
N ILE A 269 11.87 3.75 29.79
CA ILE A 269 11.06 4.78 29.14
C ILE A 269 10.37 4.19 27.91
N LEU A 270 9.16 4.67 27.62
CA LEU A 270 8.38 4.27 26.46
C LEU A 270 8.51 5.32 25.36
N GLY A 271 9.12 4.95 24.24
CA GLY A 271 9.22 5.79 23.05
C GLY A 271 7.94 5.68 22.23
N VAL A 272 7.43 6.82 21.76
CA VAL A 272 6.23 6.90 20.93
C VAL A 272 6.57 7.52 19.58
N LEU A 273 6.51 6.71 18.52
CA LEU A 273 6.66 7.17 17.14
C LEU A 273 5.28 7.45 16.55
N ARG A 274 5.00 8.69 16.16
CA ARG A 274 3.71 9.08 15.53
C ARG A 274 3.96 9.45 14.07
N ALA A 275 3.05 9.05 13.18
CA ALA A 275 3.08 9.47 11.78
C ALA A 275 1.90 10.39 11.47
N PHE A 276 2.13 11.37 10.61
CA PHE A 276 1.15 12.37 10.21
C PHE A 276 1.02 12.43 8.69
N ASP A 277 -0.18 12.76 8.22
CA ASP A 277 -0.41 13.10 6.81
C ASP A 277 -0.02 14.55 6.48
N ALA A 278 -0.12 14.92 5.20
CA ALA A 278 0.22 16.27 4.73
C ALA A 278 -0.68 17.39 5.31
N ALA A 279 -1.83 17.04 5.88
CA ALA A 279 -2.72 17.97 6.57
C ALA A 279 -2.42 18.07 8.07
N GLY A 280 -1.44 17.30 8.57
CA GLY A 280 -1.07 17.25 9.98
C GLY A 280 -1.95 16.33 10.83
N ASN A 281 -2.81 15.50 10.21
CA ASN A 281 -3.58 14.53 10.96
C ASN A 281 -2.71 13.33 11.33
N GLN A 282 -2.76 12.89 12.58
CA GLN A 282 -2.07 11.67 12.99
C GLN A 282 -2.74 10.45 12.37
N ILE A 283 -1.98 9.67 11.61
CA ILE A 283 -2.44 8.45 10.92
C ILE A 283 -1.89 7.16 11.53
N CYS A 284 -0.84 7.25 12.35
CA CYS A 284 -0.19 6.07 12.94
C CYS A 284 0.45 6.35 14.29
N ILE A 285 0.56 5.30 15.12
CA ILE A 285 1.38 5.30 16.33
C ILE A 285 2.09 3.93 16.43
N ALA A 286 3.40 3.94 16.64
CA ALA A 286 4.17 2.82 17.14
C ALA A 286 4.70 3.14 18.55
N ARG A 287 4.92 2.10 19.35
CA ARG A 287 5.49 2.21 20.70
C ARG A 287 6.58 1.15 20.88
N GLY A 288 7.59 1.47 21.65
CA GLY A 288 8.64 0.53 22.04
C GLY A 288 9.36 1.01 23.27
N ASP A 289 9.90 0.07 24.05
CA ASP A 289 10.78 0.40 25.16
C ASP A 289 12.06 1.04 24.63
N VAL A 290 12.55 2.08 25.29
CA VAL A 290 13.76 2.80 24.89
C VAL A 290 14.95 2.21 25.66
N PRO A 291 15.85 1.46 25.02
CA PRO A 291 17.08 0.98 25.65
C PRO A 291 18.11 2.10 25.84
N GLU A 292 19.17 1.83 26.60
CA GLU A 292 20.30 2.74 26.78
C GLU A 292 21.07 2.99 25.47
N ASP A 293 21.37 1.94 24.71
CA ASP A 293 22.00 2.00 23.38
C ASP A 293 20.99 2.35 22.28
N VAL A 294 21.42 2.96 21.18
CA VAL A 294 20.54 3.35 20.04
C VAL A 294 20.31 2.17 19.11
N VAL A 295 19.71 1.09 19.63
CA VAL A 295 19.60 -0.22 18.95
C VAL A 295 18.18 -0.79 18.88
N GLN A 296 17.18 -0.16 19.50
CA GLN A 296 15.80 -0.61 19.36
C GLN A 296 15.20 -0.05 18.08
N PHE A 297 14.84 -0.93 17.15
CA PHE A 297 14.14 -0.50 15.95
C PHE A 297 12.64 -0.24 16.23
N ILE A 298 12.09 0.81 15.64
CA ILE A 298 10.66 1.12 15.65
C ILE A 298 10.24 1.71 14.30
N GLY A 299 9.09 1.29 13.78
CA GLY A 299 8.59 1.78 12.50
C GLY A 299 7.08 1.80 12.36
N VAL A 300 6.62 2.49 11.32
CA VAL A 300 5.22 2.70 10.93
C VAL A 300 5.03 2.53 9.42
N HIS A 301 4.03 1.73 9.03
CA HIS A 301 3.70 1.43 7.63
C HIS A 301 2.25 1.84 7.33
N ASP A 302 2.08 2.79 6.40
CA ASP A 302 0.81 3.20 5.80
C ASP A 302 0.72 2.70 4.36
N THR A 303 -0.20 1.77 4.11
CA THR A 303 -0.44 1.23 2.77
C THR A 303 -0.94 2.28 1.77
N GLY A 304 -1.59 3.34 2.27
CA GLY A 304 -2.03 4.48 1.47
C GLY A 304 -0.90 5.45 1.11
N GLY A 305 0.30 5.28 1.67
CA GLY A 305 1.46 6.11 1.34
C GLY A 305 1.30 7.58 1.71
N ARG A 306 0.67 7.88 2.85
CA ARG A 306 0.33 9.26 3.24
C ARG A 306 1.27 9.84 4.30
N ILE A 307 2.31 9.13 4.75
CA ILE A 307 3.20 9.60 5.82
C ILE A 307 4.02 10.79 5.30
N ALA A 308 3.66 12.01 5.70
CA ALA A 308 4.36 13.24 5.33
C ALA A 308 5.36 13.71 6.40
N SER A 309 5.14 13.32 7.65
CA SER A 309 6.08 13.56 8.75
C SER A 309 5.93 12.52 9.85
N ILE A 310 6.96 12.40 10.69
CA ILE A 310 6.93 11.62 11.92
C ILE A 310 7.42 12.44 13.11
N THR A 311 6.99 12.06 14.30
CA THR A 311 7.56 12.54 15.56
C THR A 311 7.99 11.36 16.43
N LEU A 312 9.16 11.43 17.05
CA LEU A 312 9.56 10.55 18.15
C LEU A 312 9.47 11.33 19.47
N ASP A 313 8.81 10.76 20.46
CA ASP A 313 8.53 11.41 21.74
C ASP A 313 8.81 10.42 22.89
N TYR A 314 9.66 10.79 23.84
CA TYR A 314 9.88 10.02 25.07
C TYR A 314 8.94 10.44 26.21
N GLY A 315 8.03 11.40 25.96
CA GLY A 315 7.03 11.88 26.89
C GLY A 315 7.56 12.97 27.81
N ASP A 316 7.04 13.01 29.03
CA ASP A 316 7.46 13.99 30.06
C ASP A 316 8.74 13.54 30.76
N THR A 317 9.84 13.44 29.99
CA THR A 317 11.17 13.05 30.51
C THR A 317 12.21 14.09 30.14
N THR A 318 13.25 14.24 30.96
CA THR A 318 14.37 15.14 30.64
C THR A 318 15.37 14.52 29.68
N ILE A 319 15.17 13.26 29.32
CA ILE A 319 16.06 12.48 28.45
C ILE A 319 15.76 12.83 27.00
N THR A 320 16.80 13.15 26.25
CA THR A 320 16.73 13.51 24.83
C THR A 320 16.46 12.30 23.96
N GLU A 321 15.55 12.46 22.98
CA GLU A 321 15.38 11.49 21.92
C GLU A 321 16.69 11.30 21.14
N ALA A 322 17.13 10.05 21.03
CA ALA A 322 18.27 9.66 20.23
C ALA A 322 17.82 8.68 19.17
N ILE A 323 18.25 8.90 17.92
CA ILE A 323 17.97 8.02 16.80
C ILE A 323 19.21 7.73 15.97
N ASP A 324 19.20 6.58 15.33
CA ASP A 324 20.19 6.18 14.35
C ASP A 324 19.50 5.47 13.18
N ASP A 325 20.16 5.43 12.02
CA ASP A 325 19.70 4.77 10.80
C ASP A 325 18.21 5.02 10.49
N LEU A 326 17.90 6.17 9.89
CA LEU A 326 16.54 6.49 9.43
C LEU A 326 16.26 5.79 8.09
N TYR A 327 15.34 4.83 8.12
CA TYR A 327 14.83 4.11 6.95
C TYR A 327 13.48 4.66 6.49
N PHE A 328 13.29 4.77 5.17
CA PHE A 328 12.00 5.19 4.62
C PHE A 328 11.78 4.68 3.20
N ALA A 329 10.51 4.52 2.82
CA ALA A 329 10.10 4.14 1.47
C ALA A 329 8.77 4.80 1.07
N PRO A 330 8.51 5.07 -0.22
CA PRO A 330 9.46 4.93 -1.31
C PRO A 330 10.57 5.98 -1.25
N TYR A 331 11.76 5.57 -1.70
CA TYR A 331 12.88 6.45 -1.97
C TYR A 331 13.24 6.34 -3.44
N THR A 332 13.26 7.48 -4.13
CA THR A 332 13.81 7.59 -5.48
C THR A 332 15.03 8.48 -5.35
N PRO A 333 16.26 7.91 -5.46
CA PRO A 333 17.46 8.73 -5.44
C PRO A 333 17.35 9.84 -6.47
N PRO A 334 17.76 11.08 -6.15
CA PRO A 334 17.79 12.13 -7.15
C PRO A 334 18.60 11.61 -8.35
N THR A 335 18.02 11.73 -9.54
CA THR A 335 18.73 11.36 -10.77
C THR A 335 20.01 12.17 -10.76
N ALA A 336 21.17 11.49 -10.72
CA ALA A 336 22.46 12.15 -10.71
C ALA A 336 22.46 13.14 -11.87
N THR A 337 22.40 14.43 -11.54
CA THR A 337 22.49 15.48 -12.56
C THR A 337 23.86 15.25 -13.16
N ALA A 338 23.89 14.86 -14.44
CA ALA A 338 25.13 14.55 -15.11
C ALA A 338 26.08 15.71 -14.86
N THR A 339 27.13 15.49 -14.06
CA THR A 339 28.16 16.48 -13.81
C THR A 339 28.58 16.94 -15.20
N PRO A 340 28.41 18.23 -15.55
CA PRO A 340 28.70 18.69 -16.89
C PRO A 340 30.14 18.28 -17.18
N THR A 341 30.30 17.31 -18.09
CA THR A 341 31.62 16.91 -18.54
C THR A 341 32.21 18.15 -19.16
N THR A 342 33.13 18.80 -18.44
CA THR A 342 33.96 19.85 -19.00
C THR A 342 34.67 19.22 -20.17
N THR A 343 34.16 19.47 -21.38
CA THR A 343 34.83 19.11 -22.61
C THR A 343 36.08 19.96 -22.61
N VAL A 344 37.19 19.38 -22.17
CA VAL A 344 38.49 20.02 -22.28
C VAL A 344 38.76 20.11 -23.77
N THR A 345 38.49 21.28 -24.35
CA THR A 345 38.96 21.60 -25.70
C THR A 345 40.48 21.65 -25.63
N SER A 346 41.11 20.52 -25.94
CA SER A 346 42.55 20.42 -26.05
C SER A 346 43.01 21.36 -27.16
N THR A 347 43.54 22.51 -26.78
CA THR A 347 44.16 23.43 -27.73
C THR A 347 45.50 22.81 -28.08
N VAL A 348 45.60 22.21 -29.26
CA VAL A 348 46.86 21.69 -29.81
C VAL A 348 47.80 22.88 -30.01
N VAL A 349 48.74 23.06 -29.08
CA VAL A 349 49.89 23.95 -29.28
C VAL A 349 50.87 23.20 -30.18
N ALA A 350 51.23 23.79 -31.31
CA ALA A 350 52.22 23.25 -32.23
C ALA A 350 53.60 23.26 -31.58
N ASP A 351 54.19 22.07 -31.41
CA ASP A 351 55.55 21.90 -30.91
C ASP A 351 56.59 22.51 -31.87
N THR A 352 57.48 23.31 -31.30
CA THR A 352 58.72 23.78 -31.93
C THR A 352 59.84 22.79 -31.61
N PRO A 353 60.64 22.32 -32.59
CA PRO A 353 61.67 21.32 -32.34
C PRO A 353 62.89 21.97 -31.67
N THR A 354 63.40 21.38 -30.59
CA THR A 354 64.73 21.72 -30.06
C THR A 354 65.48 20.44 -29.70
N ALA A 355 66.76 20.47 -30.06
CA ALA A 355 67.63 19.34 -30.25
C ALA A 355 68.15 18.66 -28.97
N THR A 356 68.44 17.38 -29.17
CA THR A 356 69.18 16.38 -28.39
C THR A 356 70.40 16.90 -27.61
N THR A 357 70.58 16.39 -26.39
CA THR A 357 71.89 15.86 -25.93
C THR A 357 71.70 14.89 -24.75
N GLU A 358 72.14 13.65 -24.97
CA GLU A 358 72.36 12.55 -24.03
C GLU A 358 73.61 12.82 -23.17
N PRO A 359 73.76 12.24 -21.96
CA PRO A 359 74.49 10.97 -21.91
C PRO A 359 74.00 9.93 -20.87
N ALA A 360 74.33 8.68 -21.19
CA ALA A 360 74.07 7.43 -20.52
C ALA A 360 74.70 7.23 -19.13
N THR A 361 74.13 6.30 -18.33
CA THR A 361 74.87 5.33 -17.50
C THR A 361 73.96 4.13 -17.16
N ALA A 362 74.46 2.92 -17.45
CA ALA A 362 73.90 1.58 -17.20
C ALA A 362 74.21 1.11 -15.73
N THR A 363 73.78 0.00 -15.12
CA THR A 363 73.32 -1.35 -15.52
C THR A 363 72.65 -2.03 -14.25
N PRO A 364 72.45 -3.37 -14.09
CA PRO A 364 71.13 -3.99 -13.90
C PRO A 364 70.94 -4.72 -12.54
N THR A 365 69.73 -5.20 -12.23
CA THR A 365 69.54 -6.44 -11.43
C THR A 365 68.20 -7.10 -11.77
N THR A 366 68.28 -8.30 -12.32
CA THR A 366 67.18 -9.26 -12.53
C THR A 366 66.99 -10.13 -11.30
N LEU A 367 65.75 -10.47 -10.93
CA LEU A 367 65.37 -11.81 -10.44
C LEU A 367 63.84 -12.02 -10.60
N PRO A 368 63.39 -13.23 -11.02
CA PRO A 368 61.96 -13.56 -11.17
C PRO A 368 61.45 -14.41 -10.01
N VAL A 369 60.19 -14.22 -9.57
CA VAL A 369 59.47 -15.25 -8.79
C VAL A 369 57.99 -15.31 -9.18
N THR A 370 57.62 -16.54 -9.50
CA THR A 370 56.37 -17.21 -9.89
C THR A 370 55.11 -16.90 -9.05
N PRO A 371 53.91 -16.80 -9.65
CA PRO A 371 52.66 -17.03 -8.94
C PRO A 371 52.26 -18.51 -8.97
N THR A 372 52.09 -19.11 -7.79
CA THR A 372 51.55 -20.46 -7.59
C THR A 372 50.04 -20.45 -7.79
N SER A 373 49.54 -21.13 -8.83
CA SER A 373 48.12 -21.46 -8.99
C SER A 373 47.81 -22.81 -8.34
N THR A 374 46.97 -22.80 -7.31
CA THR A 374 46.40 -24.00 -6.69
C THR A 374 45.35 -24.62 -7.63
N PRO A 375 45.39 -25.93 -7.93
CA PRO A 375 44.35 -26.60 -8.70
C PRO A 375 43.14 -26.91 -7.81
N VAL A 376 41.95 -26.47 -8.22
CA VAL A 376 40.68 -26.89 -7.62
C VAL A 376 40.24 -28.19 -8.30
N THR A 377 40.15 -29.26 -7.52
CA THR A 377 39.63 -30.57 -7.93
C THR A 377 38.11 -30.47 -8.19
N PRO A 378 37.59 -30.86 -9.35
CA PRO A 378 36.15 -30.95 -9.56
C PRO A 378 35.60 -32.19 -8.85
N THR A 379 34.74 -31.98 -7.86
CA THR A 379 33.91 -33.04 -7.26
C THR A 379 32.76 -33.34 -8.21
N ASN A 380 32.75 -34.54 -8.78
CA ASN A 380 31.61 -35.06 -9.54
C ASN A 380 30.46 -35.40 -8.59
N THR A 381 29.39 -34.61 -8.59
CA THR A 381 28.11 -34.97 -7.99
C THR A 381 27.33 -35.85 -8.96
N PRO A 382 26.88 -37.05 -8.56
CA PRO A 382 26.09 -37.92 -9.43
C PRO A 382 24.70 -37.33 -9.70
N VAL A 383 24.38 -37.19 -10.98
CA VAL A 383 23.06 -36.80 -11.49
C VAL A 383 22.07 -37.93 -11.21
N ALA A 384 21.03 -37.63 -10.43
CA ALA A 384 19.90 -38.53 -10.20
C ALA A 384 19.08 -38.70 -11.50
N PRO A 385 18.54 -39.90 -11.79
CA PRO A 385 17.76 -40.14 -13.00
C PRO A 385 16.46 -39.32 -13.01
N SER A 386 16.21 -38.68 -14.16
CA SER A 386 15.00 -37.94 -14.48
C SER A 386 13.74 -38.78 -14.24
N PRO A 387 12.72 -38.29 -13.51
CA PRO A 387 11.45 -38.98 -13.39
C PRO A 387 10.73 -39.04 -14.74
N THR A 388 10.14 -40.20 -15.01
CA THR A 388 9.30 -40.51 -16.17
C THR A 388 8.09 -39.56 -16.22
N PRO A 389 7.71 -39.01 -17.39
CA PRO A 389 6.55 -38.13 -17.50
C PRO A 389 5.25 -38.89 -17.18
N SER A 390 4.48 -38.31 -16.27
CA SER A 390 3.12 -38.72 -15.92
C SER A 390 2.17 -38.44 -17.09
N PRO A 391 1.17 -39.31 -17.38
CA PRO A 391 0.26 -39.12 -18.50
C PRO A 391 -0.57 -37.85 -18.35
N THR A 392 -0.57 -37.04 -19.41
CA THR A 392 -1.39 -35.84 -19.61
C THR A 392 -2.88 -36.18 -19.49
N PRO A 393 -3.67 -35.45 -18.67
CA PRO A 393 -5.12 -35.64 -18.63
C PRO A 393 -5.74 -35.18 -19.95
N THR A 394 -6.52 -36.07 -20.57
CA THR A 394 -7.31 -35.79 -21.78
C THR A 394 -8.45 -34.85 -21.44
N ASN A 395 -8.39 -33.61 -21.94
CA ASN A 395 -9.50 -32.66 -21.90
C ASN A 395 -10.67 -33.20 -22.75
N THR A 396 -11.81 -33.46 -22.10
CA THR A 396 -13.07 -33.75 -22.79
C THR A 396 -13.69 -32.43 -23.21
N ALA A 397 -13.93 -32.24 -24.52
CA ALA A 397 -14.55 -31.03 -25.04
C ALA A 397 -15.99 -30.89 -24.52
N ILE A 398 -16.24 -29.83 -23.77
CA ILE A 398 -17.59 -29.34 -23.48
C ILE A 398 -18.04 -28.57 -24.72
N VAL A 399 -19.13 -29.03 -25.34
CA VAL A 399 -19.77 -28.35 -26.46
C VAL A 399 -20.44 -27.07 -25.92
N ALA A 400 -19.81 -25.92 -26.18
CA ALA A 400 -20.41 -24.62 -25.93
C ALA A 400 -21.47 -24.33 -27.00
N ASN A 401 -22.73 -24.21 -26.59
CA ASN A 401 -23.74 -23.56 -27.43
C ASN A 401 -23.44 -22.06 -27.48
N PRO A 402 -23.57 -21.39 -28.64
CA PRO A 402 -23.33 -19.96 -28.74
C PRO A 402 -24.42 -19.20 -27.97
N VAL A 403 -24.04 -18.54 -26.89
CA VAL A 403 -24.88 -17.53 -26.23
C VAL A 403 -24.66 -16.21 -26.96
N ILE A 404 -25.75 -15.60 -27.40
CA ILE A 404 -25.73 -14.28 -28.05
C ILE A 404 -25.70 -13.24 -26.94
N ALA A 405 -24.51 -12.71 -26.64
CA ALA A 405 -24.37 -11.53 -25.78
C ALA A 405 -24.93 -10.30 -26.52
N ALA A 406 -25.96 -9.67 -25.96
CA ALA A 406 -26.45 -8.39 -26.43
C ALA A 406 -25.66 -7.26 -25.72
N PRO A 407 -25.08 -6.29 -26.45
CA PRO A 407 -24.37 -5.19 -25.82
C PRO A 407 -25.36 -4.33 -25.01
N TYR A 408 -25.11 -4.21 -23.71
CA TYR A 408 -25.76 -3.23 -22.85
C TYR A 408 -25.27 -1.84 -23.27
N SER A 409 -26.14 -1.05 -23.91
CA SER A 409 -25.83 0.35 -24.22
C SER A 409 -26.06 1.21 -22.98
N PRO A 410 -25.05 1.94 -22.48
CA PRO A 410 -25.25 2.89 -21.39
C PRO A 410 -26.28 3.95 -21.82
N ILE A 411 -27.19 4.27 -20.90
CA ILE A 411 -28.13 5.38 -21.07
C ILE A 411 -27.30 6.66 -21.17
N LYS A 412 -27.35 7.33 -22.33
CA LYS A 412 -26.70 8.63 -22.54
C LYS A 412 -27.06 9.59 -21.41
N ALA A 413 -26.05 10.13 -20.75
CA ALA A 413 -26.16 11.13 -19.69
C ALA A 413 -27.12 12.27 -20.07
N VAL A 414 -28.15 12.45 -19.25
CA VAL A 414 -29.08 13.59 -19.36
C VAL A 414 -28.56 14.70 -18.45
N VAL A 415 -28.09 15.78 -19.09
CA VAL A 415 -27.98 17.18 -18.63
C VAL A 415 -27.14 17.44 -17.36
N ALA A 416 -26.07 18.19 -17.58
CA ALA A 416 -25.08 18.65 -16.61
C ALA A 416 -25.65 19.47 -15.43
N LEU A 417 -25.24 19.09 -14.22
CA LEU A 417 -25.20 19.92 -13.02
C LEU A 417 -23.73 20.25 -12.69
N PRO A 418 -23.43 21.36 -11.98
CA PRO A 418 -22.07 21.92 -11.85
C PRO A 418 -21.12 21.00 -11.05
N PRO A 419 -19.79 21.18 -11.20
CA PRO A 419 -18.81 20.18 -10.83
C PRO A 419 -18.51 20.24 -9.32
N VAL A 420 -18.98 19.23 -8.61
CA VAL A 420 -18.34 18.77 -7.37
C VAL A 420 -17.99 17.32 -7.64
N PHE A 421 -16.68 17.03 -7.68
CA PHE A 421 -16.12 15.73 -8.06
C PHE A 421 -16.88 14.57 -7.42
N LYS A 422 -17.56 13.77 -8.24
CA LYS A 422 -18.05 12.44 -7.88
C LYS A 422 -17.54 11.46 -8.94
N PRO A 423 -16.70 10.47 -8.58
CA PRO A 423 -16.36 9.40 -9.51
C PRO A 423 -17.60 8.52 -9.72
N ASP A 424 -18.07 8.46 -10.96
CA ASP A 424 -19.01 7.45 -11.43
C ASP A 424 -18.22 6.16 -11.69
N LEU A 425 -18.58 5.05 -11.05
CA LEU A 425 -17.92 3.75 -11.26
C LEU A 425 -18.47 3.11 -12.54
N SER A 426 -17.59 2.59 -13.41
CA SER A 426 -18.04 1.88 -14.61
C SER A 426 -18.64 0.51 -14.26
N ILE A 427 -19.77 0.19 -14.89
CA ILE A 427 -20.51 -1.07 -14.70
C ILE A 427 -20.61 -1.80 -16.04
N HIS A 428 -20.17 -3.07 -16.07
CA HIS A 428 -20.36 -3.95 -17.22
C HIS A 428 -20.98 -5.30 -16.84
N GLY A 429 -21.75 -5.86 -17.77
CA GLY A 429 -22.36 -7.18 -17.63
C GLY A 429 -21.41 -8.29 -18.10
N ILE A 430 -21.35 -9.40 -17.36
CA ILE A 430 -20.57 -10.59 -17.68
C ILE A 430 -21.41 -11.86 -17.55
N GLU A 431 -20.99 -12.92 -18.22
CA GLU A 431 -21.47 -14.28 -17.97
C GLU A 431 -20.72 -14.91 -16.78
N ILE A 432 -21.35 -15.83 -16.04
CA ILE A 432 -20.69 -16.58 -14.95
C ILE A 432 -19.38 -17.22 -15.43
N THR A 433 -19.37 -17.77 -16.64
CA THR A 433 -18.20 -18.40 -17.26
C THR A 433 -17.06 -17.42 -17.48
N GLN A 434 -17.34 -16.16 -17.82
CA GLN A 434 -16.34 -15.10 -17.94
C GLN A 434 -15.81 -14.68 -16.57
N GLY A 435 -16.69 -14.63 -15.56
CA GLY A 435 -16.28 -14.41 -14.17
C GLY A 435 -15.29 -15.46 -13.67
N ILE A 436 -15.52 -16.74 -13.99
CA ILE A 436 -14.61 -17.87 -13.69
C ILE A 436 -13.28 -17.77 -14.48
N GLN A 437 -13.25 -17.06 -15.61
CA GLN A 437 -12.00 -16.83 -16.35
C GLN A 437 -11.20 -15.65 -15.77
N CYS A 438 -11.89 -14.71 -15.12
CA CYS A 438 -11.25 -13.57 -14.47
C CYS A 438 -10.63 -13.94 -13.12
N PHE A 439 -11.23 -14.88 -12.39
CA PHE A 439 -10.77 -15.36 -11.08
C PHE A 439 -10.60 -16.87 -11.12
#